data_AF-A0A8C9DM69-F1
#
_entry.id   AF-A0A8C9DM69-F1
#
_cell.length_a   1.000
_cell.length_b   1.000
_cell.length_c   1.000
_cell.angle_alpha   90.00
_cell.angle_beta   90.00
_cell.angle_gamma   90.00
#
_symmetry.space_group_name_H-M   'P 1'
#
loop_
_entity.id
_entity.type
_entity.pdbx_description
1 polymer ?
#
loop_
_entity_poly.entity_id
_entity_poly.type
_entity_poly.pdbx_seq_one_letter_code
_entity_poly.pdbx_strand_id
1 'polypeptide(L)'
;MITRVFSVRVWAPVGVLTSLAYCLHQRRVALAELRGAGGQRFVDRSLLELKMVQVVFRHGARSPLKPLPQEEQGGMFAGQLTKVGMQQMFALGERLRKNYVENIPFLSPTFNPQEVFVRSTNIFRNLESTRCLLAGLFQRQKEGPIIIHTDEASSEVLYPNYENCWSLRQRTRGRRRTAYSQPGVSEDLKKVKEGMGIDNANEVDFLMLLDNMAAEQEKTVPCRLHGR
;
A
#
# COMPACT_ATOMS: atom_id res chain seq x y z
N MET A 1 48.47 -28.04 -75.68
CA MET A 1 47.60 -26.90 -75.31
C MET A 1 46.45 -27.42 -74.46
N ILE A 2 46.10 -26.64 -73.44
CA ILE A 2 44.95 -26.76 -72.52
C ILE A 2 45.16 -27.65 -71.28
N THR A 3 45.40 -26.93 -70.20
CA THR A 3 45.20 -27.23 -68.79
C THR A 3 43.80 -27.78 -68.47
N ARG A 4 43.72 -28.83 -67.64
CA ARG A 4 42.53 -29.10 -66.81
C ARG A 4 42.96 -29.55 -65.42
N VAL A 5 42.83 -28.61 -64.47
CA VAL A 5 42.90 -28.84 -63.04
C VAL A 5 41.65 -29.61 -62.63
N PHE A 6 41.81 -30.86 -62.18
CA PHE A 6 40.77 -31.56 -61.43
C PHE A 6 40.90 -31.17 -59.95
N SER A 7 40.03 -30.27 -59.52
CA SER A 7 39.83 -29.95 -58.11
C SER A 7 39.08 -31.11 -57.45
N VAL A 8 39.76 -31.79 -56.53
CA VAL A 8 39.15 -32.83 -55.68
C VAL A 8 38.22 -32.13 -54.69
N ARG A 9 36.91 -32.17 -54.97
CA ARG A 9 35.87 -31.76 -54.02
C ARG A 9 35.79 -32.77 -52.87
N VAL A 10 36.45 -32.46 -51.76
CA VAL A 10 36.22 -33.15 -50.49
C VAL A 10 34.91 -32.60 -49.91
N TRP A 11 33.81 -33.29 -50.17
CA TRP A 11 32.54 -33.07 -49.48
C TRP A 11 32.64 -33.63 -48.06
N ALA A 12 32.94 -32.79 -47.08
CA ALA A 12 32.60 -33.12 -45.70
C ALA A 12 31.09 -32.95 -45.55
N PRO A 13 30.33 -33.98 -45.14
CA PRO A 13 28.88 -33.87 -45.03
C PRO A 13 28.55 -32.80 -43.98
N VAL A 14 27.76 -31.81 -44.39
CA VAL A 14 27.30 -30.67 -43.58
C VAL A 14 26.78 -31.11 -42.21
N GLY A 15 26.23 -32.33 -42.10
CA GLY A 15 25.74 -32.93 -40.85
C GLY A 15 26.76 -33.10 -39.73
N VAL A 16 28.05 -33.32 -40.02
CA VAL A 16 29.08 -33.49 -38.97
C VAL A 16 29.46 -32.15 -38.36
N LEU A 17 29.58 -31.11 -39.19
CA LEU A 17 29.90 -29.76 -38.74
C LEU A 17 28.73 -29.13 -37.95
N THR A 18 27.48 -29.36 -38.38
CA THR A 18 26.31 -28.91 -37.63
C THR A 18 26.16 -29.64 -36.30
N SER A 19 26.44 -30.94 -36.26
CA SER A 19 26.39 -31.72 -35.01
C SER A 19 27.48 -31.31 -34.02
N LEU A 20 28.71 -31.02 -34.49
CA LEU A 20 29.79 -30.47 -33.66
C LEU A 20 29.47 -29.07 -33.15
N ALA A 21 28.94 -28.20 -34.01
CA ALA A 21 28.51 -26.86 -33.61
C ALA A 21 27.37 -26.90 -32.58
N TYR A 22 26.40 -27.81 -32.76
CA TYR A 22 25.32 -28.04 -31.81
C TYR A 22 25.85 -28.60 -30.48
N CYS A 23 26.74 -29.59 -30.51
CA CYS A 23 27.40 -30.11 -29.31
C CYS A 23 28.19 -29.02 -28.57
N LEU A 24 28.96 -28.20 -29.30
CA LEU A 24 29.71 -27.09 -28.71
C LEU A 24 28.78 -26.02 -28.13
N HIS A 25 27.66 -25.72 -28.79
CA HIS A 25 26.63 -24.81 -28.30
C HIS A 25 25.97 -25.37 -27.04
N GLN A 26 25.54 -26.63 -27.04
CA GLN A 26 24.98 -27.29 -25.85
C GLN A 26 25.99 -27.36 -24.70
N ARG A 27 27.27 -27.62 -24.98
CA ARG A 27 28.33 -27.58 -23.95
C ARG A 27 28.52 -26.18 -23.37
N ARG A 28 28.44 -25.14 -24.21
CA ARG A 28 28.49 -23.73 -23.78
C ARG A 28 27.26 -23.34 -22.96
N VAL A 29 26.07 -23.79 -23.35
CA VAL A 29 24.82 -23.57 -22.61
C VAL A 29 24.87 -24.29 -21.26
N ALA A 30 25.29 -25.55 -21.21
CA ALA A 30 25.46 -26.29 -19.96
C ALA A 30 26.53 -25.68 -19.03
N LEU A 31 27.65 -25.19 -19.59
CA LEU A 31 28.66 -24.43 -18.84
C LEU A 31 28.14 -23.05 -18.37
N ALA A 32 27.23 -22.43 -19.12
CA ALA A 32 26.56 -21.19 -18.73
C ALA A 32 25.51 -21.41 -17.64
N GLU A 33 24.77 -22.52 -17.67
CA GLU A 33 23.83 -22.92 -16.61
C GLU A 33 24.55 -23.32 -15.31
N LEU A 34 25.70 -24.00 -15.41
CA LEU A 34 26.57 -24.25 -14.26
C LEU A 34 27.17 -22.97 -13.68
N ARG A 35 27.43 -21.95 -14.52
CA ARG A 35 27.80 -20.59 -14.06
C ARG A 35 26.60 -19.81 -13.51
N GLY A 36 25.38 -20.08 -13.99
CA GLY A 36 24.13 -19.45 -13.56
C GLY A 36 23.59 -19.99 -12.23
N ALA A 37 23.96 -21.21 -11.85
CA ALA A 37 23.66 -21.81 -10.54
C ALA A 37 24.70 -21.43 -9.45
N GLY A 38 25.74 -20.69 -9.82
CA GLY A 38 26.82 -20.26 -8.93
C GLY A 38 26.50 -18.97 -8.17
N GLY A 39 25.86 -19.12 -7.03
CA GLY A 39 25.93 -18.14 -5.94
C GLY A 39 24.75 -17.20 -5.87
N GLN A 40 23.70 -17.63 -5.15
CA GLN A 40 22.86 -16.69 -4.43
C GLN A 40 23.80 -15.94 -3.47
N ARG A 41 24.26 -14.75 -3.87
CA ARG A 41 25.14 -13.90 -3.06
C ARG A 41 24.39 -13.61 -1.77
N PHE A 42 24.76 -14.32 -0.72
CA PHE A 42 24.24 -14.08 0.60
C PHE A 42 24.78 -12.71 1.02
N VAL A 43 23.92 -11.71 1.02
CA VAL A 43 24.26 -10.40 1.54
C VAL A 43 24.17 -10.52 3.05
N ASP A 44 25.31 -10.48 3.72
CA ASP A 44 25.34 -10.37 5.17
C ASP A 44 24.70 -9.04 5.57
N ARG A 45 23.57 -9.12 6.30
CA ARG A 45 22.83 -7.95 6.76
C ARG A 45 23.62 -7.13 7.78
N SER A 46 24.61 -7.72 8.46
CA SER A 46 25.48 -7.00 9.40
C SER A 46 26.33 -5.92 8.71
N LEU A 47 26.56 -6.07 7.40
CA LEU A 47 27.30 -5.13 6.56
C LEU A 47 26.41 -4.03 5.96
N LEU A 48 25.09 -4.09 6.18
CA LEU A 48 24.15 -3.11 5.65
C LEU A 48 23.98 -1.95 6.63
N GLU A 49 23.97 -0.73 6.08
CA GLU A 49 23.73 0.49 6.83
C GLU A 49 22.39 1.10 6.39
N LEU A 50 21.50 1.37 7.35
CA LEU A 50 20.22 2.03 7.07
C LEU A 50 20.46 3.51 6.77
N LYS A 51 20.04 3.98 5.59
CA LYS A 51 20.23 5.37 5.15
C LYS A 51 18.97 6.24 5.19
N MET A 52 17.80 5.64 5.00
CA MET A 52 16.54 6.40 4.92
C MET A 52 15.35 5.51 5.28
N VAL A 53 14.36 6.09 5.96
CA VAL A 53 13.07 5.46 6.26
C VAL A 53 11.96 6.36 5.74
N GLN A 54 10.99 5.76 5.04
CA GLN A 54 9.76 6.44 4.62
C GLN A 54 8.57 5.64 5.15
N VAL A 55 7.67 6.30 5.89
CA VAL A 55 6.50 5.66 6.47
C VAL A 55 5.24 6.34 5.94
N VAL A 56 4.43 5.59 5.19
CA VAL A 56 3.08 5.99 4.79
C VAL A 56 2.11 5.23 5.69
N PHE A 57 1.23 5.96 6.36
CA PHE A 57 0.26 5.38 7.28
C PHE A 57 -1.13 5.97 7.07
N ARG A 58 -2.17 5.16 7.32
CA ARG A 58 -3.53 5.65 7.47
C ARG A 58 -3.73 6.17 8.89
N HIS A 59 -4.66 7.11 9.05
CA HIS A 59 -5.16 7.51 10.36
C HIS A 59 -5.65 6.32 11.20
N GLY A 60 -5.68 6.49 12.52
CA GLY A 60 -6.27 5.49 13.42
C GLY A 60 -7.79 5.39 13.33
N ALA A 61 -8.39 4.53 14.15
CA ALA A 61 -9.83 4.36 14.26
C ALA A 61 -10.58 5.69 14.46
N ARG A 62 -11.71 5.84 13.76
CA ARG A 62 -12.51 7.06 13.71
C ARG A 62 -14.00 6.77 13.76
N SER A 63 -14.83 7.78 14.02
CA SER A 63 -16.28 7.69 13.78
C SER A 63 -16.57 7.49 12.29
N PRO A 64 -17.73 6.89 11.94
CA PRO A 64 -18.13 6.76 10.54
C PRO A 64 -18.30 8.14 9.90
N LEU A 65 -18.13 8.21 8.59
CA LEU A 65 -18.32 9.42 7.78
C LEU A 65 -19.80 9.73 7.57
N LYS A 66 -20.62 8.68 7.44
CA LYS A 66 -22.07 8.78 7.32
C LYS A 66 -22.70 7.59 8.04
N PRO A 67 -23.61 7.81 9.00
CA PRO A 67 -24.28 6.71 9.69
C PRO A 67 -25.20 5.94 8.74
N LEU A 68 -25.52 4.70 9.10
CA LEU A 68 -26.58 3.96 8.42
C LEU A 68 -27.96 4.57 8.72
N PRO A 69 -28.96 4.46 7.81
CA PRO A 69 -30.28 5.09 7.97
C PRO A 69 -31.04 4.74 9.25
N GLN A 70 -30.67 3.65 9.93
CA GLN A 70 -31.33 3.13 11.14
C GLN A 70 -30.50 3.38 12.42
N GLU A 71 -29.32 4.00 12.29
CA GLU A 71 -28.45 4.29 13.42
C GLU A 71 -28.63 5.73 13.89
N GLU A 72 -28.84 5.89 15.19
CA GLU A 72 -28.86 7.21 15.81
C GLU A 72 -27.44 7.79 15.83
N GLN A 73 -27.32 9.03 15.37
CA GLN A 73 -26.11 9.82 15.54
C GLN A 73 -25.96 10.15 17.02
N GLY A 74 -25.05 9.47 17.72
CA GLY A 74 -24.58 9.96 19.02
C GLY A 74 -23.93 11.35 18.89
N GLY A 75 -23.57 11.98 20.02
CA GLY A 75 -23.04 13.34 20.05
C GLY A 75 -21.64 13.55 19.44
N MET A 76 -21.08 12.57 18.72
CA MET A 76 -19.76 12.68 18.07
C MET A 76 -19.90 13.05 16.60
N PHE A 77 -19.14 14.06 16.14
CA PHE A 77 -19.08 14.40 14.73
C PHE A 77 -18.55 13.25 13.86
N ALA A 78 -19.00 13.21 12.60
CA ALA A 78 -18.57 12.24 11.63
C ALA A 78 -17.08 12.35 11.29
N GLY A 79 -16.44 11.21 11.01
CA GLY A 79 -15.05 11.14 10.55
C GLY A 79 -13.97 11.62 11.52
N GLN A 80 -14.30 11.76 12.81
CA GLN A 80 -13.38 12.21 13.85
C GLN A 80 -12.54 11.06 14.40
N LEU A 81 -11.25 11.31 14.64
CA LEU A 81 -10.35 10.35 15.27
C LEU A 81 -10.83 10.05 16.71
N THR A 82 -10.91 8.77 17.08
CA THR A 82 -11.32 8.36 18.43
C THR A 82 -10.11 8.18 19.35
N LYS A 83 -10.36 8.03 20.66
CA LYS A 83 -9.30 7.68 21.62
C LYS A 83 -8.62 6.34 21.29
N VAL A 84 -9.38 5.37 20.79
CA VAL A 84 -8.83 4.09 20.29
C VAL A 84 -7.88 4.35 19.14
N GLY A 85 -8.28 5.19 18.17
CA GLY A 85 -7.42 5.59 17.05
C GLY A 85 -6.16 6.32 17.50
N MET A 86 -6.25 7.21 18.49
CA MET A 86 -5.09 7.88 19.07
C MET A 86 -4.09 6.87 19.68
N GLN A 87 -4.59 5.87 20.41
CA GLN A 87 -3.75 4.82 21.01
C GLN A 87 -3.08 3.93 19.96
N GLN A 88 -3.80 3.57 18.88
CA GLN A 88 -3.24 2.82 17.76
C GLN A 88 -2.06 3.57 17.12
N MET A 89 -2.21 4.88 16.91
CA MET A 89 -1.17 5.71 16.34
C MET A 89 0.02 5.89 17.29
N PHE A 90 -0.24 6.04 18.59
CA PHE A 90 0.81 6.08 19.60
C PHE A 90 1.62 4.78 19.63
N ALA A 91 0.95 3.62 19.66
CA ALA A 91 1.59 2.30 19.63
C ALA A 91 2.39 2.07 18.33
N LEU A 92 1.90 2.58 17.19
CA LEU A 92 2.69 2.59 15.95
C LEU A 92 3.97 3.41 16.12
N GLY A 93 3.89 4.58 16.75
CA GLY A 93 5.05 5.40 17.10
C GLY A 93 6.06 4.66 17.98
N GLU A 94 5.61 3.98 19.03
CA GLU A 94 6.48 3.18 19.91
C GLU A 94 7.15 2.02 19.17
N ARG A 95 6.44 1.37 18.24
CA ARG A 95 7.04 0.34 17.39
C ARG A 95 8.14 0.91 16.48
N LEU A 96 7.93 2.10 15.93
CA LEU A 96 8.96 2.80 15.14
C LEU A 96 10.16 3.20 16.01
N ARG A 97 9.92 3.62 17.26
CA ARG A 97 10.99 3.92 18.23
C ARG A 97 11.85 2.70 18.50
N LYS A 98 11.22 1.56 18.81
CA LYS A 98 11.92 0.30 19.04
C LYS A 98 12.83 -0.04 17.86
N ASN A 99 12.33 0.14 16.63
CA ASN A 99 13.08 -0.19 15.43
C ASN A 99 14.20 0.79 15.09
N TYR A 100 13.98 2.10 15.23
CA TYR A 100 14.86 3.13 14.63
C TYR A 100 15.56 4.03 15.64
N VAL A 101 15.31 3.84 16.93
CA VAL A 101 15.99 4.53 18.03
C VAL A 101 16.70 3.52 18.94
N GLU A 102 16.00 2.45 19.34
CA GLU A 102 16.49 1.50 20.35
C GLU A 102 17.33 0.37 19.75
N ASN A 103 16.78 -0.37 18.77
CA ASN A 103 17.48 -1.50 18.16
C ASN A 103 18.66 -1.06 17.30
N ILE A 104 18.49 0.07 16.58
CA ILE A 104 19.53 0.75 15.83
C ILE A 104 19.41 2.25 16.11
N PRO A 105 20.51 2.94 16.45
CA PRO A 105 20.49 4.38 16.74
C PRO A 105 20.47 5.19 15.44
N PHE A 106 19.42 5.02 14.64
CA PHE A 106 19.27 5.69 13.34
C PHE A 106 18.68 7.10 13.49
N LEU A 107 17.71 7.27 14.40
CA LEU A 107 17.09 8.56 14.75
C LEU A 107 17.49 9.00 16.16
N SER A 108 17.53 10.31 16.38
CA SER A 108 17.64 10.88 17.72
C SER A 108 16.48 10.44 18.61
N PRO A 109 16.71 10.21 19.93
CA PRO A 109 15.65 9.78 20.85
C PRO A 109 14.60 10.88 21.11
N THR A 110 14.96 12.12 20.83
CA THR A 110 14.18 13.37 20.90
C THR A 110 13.83 13.83 19.48
N PHE A 111 12.67 14.48 19.30
CA PHE A 111 12.31 14.98 17.96
C PHE A 111 13.27 16.10 17.51
N ASN A 112 13.98 15.85 16.41
CA ASN A 112 14.86 16.78 15.72
C ASN A 112 14.25 17.18 14.34
N PRO A 113 13.90 18.47 14.13
CA PRO A 113 13.35 18.94 12.85
C PRO A 113 14.24 18.74 11.62
N GLN A 114 15.56 18.56 11.80
CA GLN A 114 16.49 18.33 10.70
C GLN A 114 16.52 16.88 10.23
N GLU A 115 16.10 15.93 11.07
CA GLU A 115 16.07 14.49 10.76
C GLU A 115 14.73 14.04 10.17
N VAL A 116 13.65 14.75 10.51
CA VAL A 116 12.27 14.28 10.29
C VAL A 116 11.47 15.29 9.48
N PHE A 117 11.15 14.91 8.25
CA PHE A 117 10.14 15.61 7.45
C PHE A 117 8.77 14.96 7.64
N VAL A 118 7.74 15.78 7.89
CA VAL A 118 6.37 15.31 8.14
C VAL A 118 5.40 15.96 7.17
N ARG A 119 4.67 15.12 6.40
CA ARG A 119 3.58 15.56 5.52
C ARG A 119 2.30 14.79 5.83
N SER A 120 1.18 15.49 5.85
CA SER A 120 -0.17 14.92 5.97
C SER A 120 -1.11 15.63 5.01
N THR A 121 -2.23 14.99 4.65
CA THR A 121 -3.35 15.72 4.05
C THR A 121 -3.92 16.72 5.05
N ASN A 122 -4.50 17.82 4.57
CA ASN A 122 -5.20 18.80 5.40
C ASN A 122 -6.58 18.31 5.89
N ILE A 123 -6.57 17.23 6.67
CA ILE A 123 -7.76 16.62 7.27
C ILE A 123 -7.44 16.36 8.75
N PHE A 124 -8.25 16.90 9.65
CA PHE A 124 -7.94 16.95 11.09
C PHE A 124 -7.60 15.59 11.70
N ARG A 125 -8.34 14.52 11.38
CA ARG A 125 -8.03 13.15 11.86
C ARG A 125 -6.64 12.65 11.47
N ASN A 126 -6.09 13.10 10.33
CA ASN A 126 -4.76 12.72 9.86
C ASN A 126 -3.68 13.53 10.58
N LEU A 127 -3.94 14.81 10.84
CA LEU A 127 -3.06 15.67 11.66
C LEU A 127 -2.95 15.13 13.09
N GLU A 128 -4.08 14.80 13.72
CA GLU A 128 -4.10 14.23 15.08
C GLU A 128 -3.46 12.85 15.14
N SER A 129 -3.66 12.01 14.11
CA SER A 129 -2.99 10.71 14.01
C SER A 129 -1.47 10.87 13.93
N THR A 130 -1.00 11.84 13.14
CA THR A 130 0.42 12.18 13.01
C THR A 130 0.99 12.66 14.35
N ARG A 131 0.27 13.53 15.07
CA ARG A 131 0.65 13.98 16.41
C ARG A 131 0.79 12.82 17.39
N CYS A 132 -0.16 11.88 17.40
CA CYS A 132 -0.10 10.69 18.26
C CYS A 132 1.07 9.76 17.91
N LEU A 133 1.36 9.57 16.61
CA LEU A 133 2.52 8.79 16.17
C LEU A 133 3.83 9.42 16.65
N LEU A 134 4.02 10.72 16.42
CA LEU A 134 5.23 11.43 16.86
C LEU A 134 5.37 11.40 18.39
N ALA A 135 4.25 11.48 19.12
CA ALA A 135 4.25 11.36 20.57
C ALA A 135 4.77 9.99 21.04
N GLY A 136 4.43 8.89 20.36
CA GLY A 136 4.96 7.56 20.66
C GLY A 136 6.41 7.36 20.21
N LEU A 137 6.76 7.88 19.02
CA LEU A 137 8.11 7.75 18.47
C LEU A 137 9.15 8.49 19.31
N PHE A 138 8.87 9.74 19.70
CA PHE A 138 9.80 10.61 20.43
C PHE A 138 9.46 10.77 21.90
N GLN A 139 8.51 9.98 22.43
CA GLN A 139 8.12 10.00 23.84
C GLN A 139 7.77 11.41 24.37
N ARG A 140 7.11 12.19 23.51
CA ARG A 140 6.73 13.60 23.75
C ARG A 140 7.89 14.56 24.00
N GLN A 141 9.13 14.15 23.69
CA GLN A 141 10.32 14.98 23.77
C GLN A 141 10.62 15.63 22.41
N LYS A 142 10.99 16.91 22.43
CA LYS A 142 11.29 17.69 21.21
C LYS A 142 12.34 18.75 21.48
N GLU A 143 13.26 18.90 20.55
CA GLU A 143 14.29 19.96 20.57
C GLU A 143 13.78 21.22 19.86
N GLY A 144 12.90 21.05 18.88
CA GLY A 144 12.32 22.14 18.10
C GLY A 144 10.81 22.03 17.91
N PRO A 145 10.20 22.98 17.18
CA PRO A 145 8.79 22.91 16.80
C PRO A 145 8.55 21.76 15.82
N ILE A 146 7.42 21.07 15.99
CA ILE A 146 6.94 20.08 15.03
C ILE A 146 6.10 20.80 13.98
N ILE A 147 6.54 20.78 12.73
CA ILE A 147 5.83 21.34 11.58
C ILE A 147 5.28 20.18 10.74
N ILE A 148 3.95 20.15 10.55
CA ILE A 148 3.29 19.18 9.69
C ILE A 148 2.93 19.91 8.40
N HIS A 149 3.59 19.54 7.29
CA HIS A 149 3.30 20.12 6.00
C HIS A 149 1.99 19.53 5.44
N THR A 150 1.15 20.41 4.92
CA THR A 150 -0.09 20.04 4.23
C THR A 150 -0.19 20.83 2.94
N ASP A 151 -1.01 20.33 2.02
CA ASP A 151 -1.29 21.00 0.75
C ASP A 151 -2.79 21.36 0.68
N GLU A 152 -3.15 22.24 -0.25
CA GLU A 152 -4.56 22.51 -0.54
C GLU A 152 -5.24 21.27 -1.11
N ALA A 153 -6.55 21.11 -0.86
CA ALA A 153 -7.30 19.97 -1.39
C ALA A 153 -7.31 19.92 -2.93
N SER A 154 -7.08 21.06 -3.59
CA SER A 154 -7.00 21.23 -5.04
C SER A 154 -5.72 20.63 -5.64
N SER A 155 -4.58 20.83 -4.98
CA SER A 155 -3.23 20.39 -5.36
C SER A 155 -2.82 19.06 -4.73
N GLU A 156 -3.59 18.54 -3.77
CA GLU A 156 -3.21 17.35 -3.01
C GLU A 156 -3.01 16.11 -3.90
N VAL A 157 -1.93 15.39 -3.61
CA VAL A 157 -1.47 14.17 -4.30
C VAL A 157 -1.45 12.95 -3.39
N LEU A 158 -1.65 13.11 -2.08
CA LEU A 158 -1.71 12.01 -1.10
C LEU A 158 -2.99 11.17 -1.18
N TYR A 159 -3.93 11.54 -2.05
CA TYR A 159 -5.06 10.69 -2.46
C TYR A 159 -5.39 10.93 -3.94
N PRO A 160 -6.06 9.98 -4.63
CA PRO A 160 -6.51 10.19 -5.99
C PRO A 160 -7.48 11.39 -6.10
N ASN A 161 -7.01 12.49 -6.64
CA ASN A 161 -7.75 13.76 -6.70
C ASN A 161 -8.64 13.84 -7.94
N TYR A 162 -9.84 13.25 -7.85
CA TYR A 162 -10.79 13.21 -8.96
C TYR A 162 -11.42 14.58 -9.29
N GLU A 163 -11.44 15.52 -8.35
CA GLU A 163 -12.01 16.84 -8.58
C GLU A 163 -11.12 17.67 -9.51
N ASN A 164 -9.81 17.60 -9.29
CA ASN A 164 -8.83 18.44 -9.98
C ASN A 164 -8.13 17.73 -11.15
N CYS A 165 -8.07 16.39 -11.15
CA CYS A 165 -7.56 15.63 -12.28
C CYS A 165 -8.68 15.24 -13.26
N TRP A 166 -8.94 16.10 -14.26
CA TRP A 166 -9.98 15.87 -15.26
C TRP A 166 -9.82 14.52 -16.00
N SER A 167 -8.59 14.19 -16.43
CA SER A 167 -8.35 12.93 -17.14
C SER A 167 -8.67 11.71 -16.28
N LEU A 168 -8.31 11.73 -14.99
CA LEU A 168 -8.62 10.64 -14.08
C LEU A 168 -10.14 10.52 -13.92
N ARG A 169 -10.84 11.64 -13.68
CA ARG A 169 -12.30 11.68 -13.55
C ARG A 169 -13.00 11.07 -14.76
N GLN A 170 -12.61 11.47 -15.98
CA GLN A 170 -13.24 10.95 -17.21
C GLN A 170 -12.99 9.46 -17.37
N ARG A 171 -11.76 8.99 -17.17
CA ARG A 171 -11.39 7.57 -17.34
C ARG A 171 -12.09 6.65 -16.34
N THR A 172 -12.42 7.16 -15.14
CA THR A 172 -13.09 6.35 -14.10
C THR A 172 -14.61 6.53 -14.06
N ARG A 173 -15.16 7.56 -14.71
CA ARG A 173 -16.59 7.94 -14.59
C ARG A 173 -17.55 6.79 -14.88
N GLY A 174 -17.36 6.10 -16.00
CA GLY A 174 -18.23 4.98 -16.41
C GLY A 174 -18.22 3.85 -15.39
N ARG A 175 -17.01 3.37 -15.04
CA ARG A 175 -16.83 2.30 -14.05
C ARG A 175 -17.36 2.67 -12.66
N ARG A 176 -17.16 3.92 -12.22
CA ARG A 176 -17.69 4.40 -10.94
C ARG A 176 -19.22 4.37 -10.90
N ARG A 177 -19.88 4.75 -12.01
CA ARG A 177 -21.35 4.73 -12.10
C ARG A 177 -21.91 3.31 -12.06
N THR A 178 -21.24 2.35 -12.70
CA THR A 178 -21.73 0.97 -12.80
C THR A 178 -21.17 0.03 -11.75
N ALA A 179 -20.33 0.51 -10.83
CA ALA A 179 -19.59 -0.32 -9.87
C ALA A 179 -20.52 -1.21 -9.02
N TYR A 180 -21.60 -0.63 -8.50
CA TYR A 180 -22.56 -1.35 -7.66
C TYR A 180 -23.59 -2.16 -8.45
N SER A 181 -23.66 -1.98 -9.77
CA SER A 181 -24.51 -2.75 -10.68
C SER A 181 -23.76 -3.87 -11.39
N GLN A 182 -22.51 -4.13 -11.00
CA GLN A 182 -21.76 -5.26 -11.54
C GLN A 182 -22.37 -6.58 -11.03
N PRO A 183 -22.42 -7.63 -11.88
CA PRO A 183 -22.87 -8.96 -11.44
C PRO A 183 -22.06 -9.44 -10.23
N GLY A 184 -22.76 -10.07 -9.28
CA GLY A 184 -22.24 -10.47 -7.97
C GLY A 184 -22.34 -9.35 -6.94
N VAL A 185 -21.88 -8.14 -7.28
CA VAL A 185 -21.91 -6.98 -6.36
C VAL A 185 -23.34 -6.54 -6.08
N SER A 186 -24.18 -6.43 -7.12
CA SER A 186 -25.57 -6.01 -6.95
C SER A 186 -26.40 -7.00 -6.12
N GLU A 187 -26.20 -8.29 -6.36
CA GLU A 187 -26.90 -9.39 -5.71
C GLU A 187 -26.50 -9.47 -4.24
N ASP A 188 -25.21 -9.38 -3.94
CA ASP A 188 -24.70 -9.34 -2.57
C ASP A 188 -25.19 -8.09 -1.83
N LEU A 189 -25.21 -6.93 -2.50
CA LEU A 189 -25.68 -5.69 -1.87
C LEU A 189 -27.15 -5.79 -1.50
N LYS A 190 -27.98 -6.34 -2.40
CA LYS A 190 -29.40 -6.60 -2.15
C LYS A 190 -29.57 -7.58 -0.98
N LYS A 191 -28.82 -8.68 -0.98
CA LYS A 191 -28.86 -9.68 0.10
C LYS A 191 -28.49 -9.08 1.45
N VAL A 192 -27.45 -8.25 1.52
CA VAL A 192 -27.04 -7.57 2.76
C VAL A 192 -28.09 -6.56 3.21
N LYS A 193 -28.65 -5.76 2.30
CA LYS A 193 -29.73 -4.80 2.63
C LYS A 193 -30.96 -5.52 3.20
N GLU A 194 -31.39 -6.61 2.56
CA GLU A 194 -32.49 -7.45 3.03
C GLU A 194 -32.20 -8.07 4.40
N GLY A 195 -31.00 -8.64 4.59
CA GLY A 195 -30.57 -9.24 5.86
C GLY A 195 -30.48 -8.22 7.01
N MET A 196 -30.16 -6.97 6.72
CA MET A 196 -30.11 -5.87 7.69
C MET A 196 -31.47 -5.16 7.86
N GLY A 197 -32.50 -5.53 7.08
CA GLY A 197 -33.79 -4.84 7.07
C GLY A 197 -33.71 -3.39 6.58
N ILE A 198 -32.72 -3.04 5.75
CA ILE A 198 -32.55 -1.70 5.18
C ILE A 198 -33.46 -1.59 3.95
N ASP A 199 -34.30 -0.55 3.92
CA ASP A 199 -35.18 -0.29 2.77
C ASP A 199 -34.36 -0.16 1.46
N ASN A 200 -34.84 -0.80 0.42
CA ASN A 200 -34.26 -0.74 -0.91
C ASN A 200 -34.25 0.69 -1.48
N ALA A 201 -35.16 1.57 -1.05
CA ALA A 201 -35.17 2.99 -1.40
C ALA A 201 -33.96 3.78 -0.86
N ASN A 202 -33.30 3.30 0.20
CA ASN A 202 -32.15 3.98 0.77
C ASN A 202 -30.89 3.79 -0.10
N GLU A 203 -30.21 4.90 -0.43
CA GLU A 203 -28.88 4.89 -1.05
C GLU A 203 -27.80 4.44 -0.05
N VAL A 204 -27.65 3.13 0.08
CA VAL A 204 -26.60 2.47 0.87
C VAL A 204 -25.76 1.62 -0.08
N ASP A 205 -24.44 1.81 -0.01
CA ASP A 205 -23.47 1.05 -0.75
C ASP A 205 -22.48 0.31 0.18
N PHE A 206 -21.64 -0.55 -0.40
CA PHE A 206 -20.66 -1.30 0.38
C PHE A 206 -19.61 -0.44 1.06
N LEU A 207 -19.33 0.77 0.56
CA LEU A 207 -18.38 1.67 1.20
C LEU A 207 -18.97 2.22 2.50
N MET A 208 -20.25 2.57 2.51
CA MET A 208 -20.97 3.00 3.70
C MET A 208 -21.12 1.86 4.72
N LEU A 209 -21.48 0.65 4.25
CA LEU A 209 -21.58 -0.53 5.13
C LEU A 209 -20.23 -0.86 5.78
N LEU A 210 -19.15 -0.87 4.99
CA LEU A 210 -17.80 -1.12 5.50
C LEU A 210 -17.34 -0.03 6.48
N ASP A 211 -17.64 1.24 6.19
CA ASP A 211 -17.24 2.36 7.04
C ASP A 211 -17.90 2.28 8.42
N ASN A 212 -19.20 1.95 8.48
CA ASN A 212 -19.92 1.79 9.73
C ASN A 212 -19.47 0.52 10.48
N MET A 213 -19.41 -0.63 9.80
CA MET A 213 -18.94 -1.88 10.42
C MET A 213 -17.54 -1.73 11.03
N ALA A 214 -16.59 -1.17 10.29
CA ALA A 214 -15.23 -1.00 10.78
C ALA A 214 -15.16 0.02 11.93
N ALA A 215 -15.96 1.09 11.89
CA ALA A 215 -16.02 2.05 12.98
C ALA A 215 -16.72 1.50 14.24
N GLU A 216 -17.63 0.55 14.09
CA GLU A 216 -18.29 -0.15 15.20
C GLU A 216 -17.39 -1.22 15.84
N GLN A 217 -16.70 -2.05 15.05
CA GLN A 217 -15.83 -3.11 15.57
C GLN A 217 -14.69 -2.58 16.45
N GLU A 218 -14.26 -1.33 16.20
CA GLU A 218 -13.23 -0.63 16.97
C GLU A 218 -13.78 0.01 18.25
N LYS A 219 -15.10 0.09 18.40
CA LYS A 219 -15.78 0.45 19.63
C LYS A 219 -16.19 -0.85 20.32
N THR A 220 -16.19 -0.90 21.64
CA THR A 220 -16.75 -2.03 22.39
C THR A 220 -18.30 -2.01 22.33
N VAL A 221 -18.87 -1.76 21.15
CA VAL A 221 -20.30 -1.74 20.87
C VAL A 221 -20.63 -3.03 20.10
N PRO A 222 -21.66 -3.79 20.49
CA PRO A 222 -22.00 -5.01 19.79
C PRO A 222 -22.40 -4.70 18.34
N CYS A 223 -21.56 -5.17 17.40
CA CYS A 223 -21.81 -5.01 15.97
C CYS A 223 -22.99 -5.90 15.55
N ARG A 224 -24.01 -5.33 14.91
CA ARG A 224 -25.20 -6.09 14.45
C ARG A 224 -24.87 -7.17 13.42
N LEU A 225 -23.69 -7.11 12.79
CA LEU A 225 -23.22 -8.13 11.84
C LEU A 225 -22.74 -9.42 12.52
N HIS A 226 -22.63 -9.43 13.86
CA HIS A 226 -22.47 -10.64 14.66
C HIS A 226 -23.84 -11.11 15.19
N GLY A 227 -24.69 -11.66 14.30
CA GLY A 227 -25.81 -12.52 14.69
C GLY A 227 -27.23 -11.99 14.42
N ARG A 228 -27.81 -12.44 13.30
CA ARG A 228 -28.91 -13.43 13.28
C ARG A 228 -28.66 -14.41 12.15
#